data_AF-A0A2S5LBR0-F1
#
_entry.id   AF-A0A2S5LBR0-F1
#
_cell.length_a   1.000
_cell.length_b   1.000
_cell.length_c   1.000
_cell.angle_alpha   90.00
_cell.angle_beta   90.00
_cell.angle_gamma   90.00
#
_symmetry.space_group_name_H-M   'P 1'
#
loop_
_entity.id
_entity.type
_entity.pdbx_description
1 polymer ?
#
loop_
_entity_poly.entity_id
_entity_poly.type
_entity_poly.pdbx_seq_one_letter_code
_entity_poly.pdbx_strand_id
1 'polypeptide(L)' 'MQTLHVALDNRSYPIHIGSNLLNQAELILTHLKRKNVAIVTNTTVAPLYLEKLSSTLRNAGVTVIEIVLPDGEAYKN' A
#
# COMPACT_ATOMS: atom_id res chain seq x y z
N MET A 1 7.02 -4.62 -15.58
CA MET A 1 7.31 -3.88 -14.34
C MET A 1 8.71 -3.31 -14.45
N GLN A 2 8.88 -2.03 -14.17
CA GLN A 2 10.17 -1.35 -14.05
C GLN A 2 10.42 -0.99 -12.59
N THR A 3 11.68 -1.04 -12.15
CA THR A 3 12.06 -0.68 -10.77
C THR A 3 13.10 0.42 -10.80
N LEU A 4 12.79 1.55 -10.16
CA LEU A 4 13.73 2.64 -9.89
C LEU A 4 14.21 2.54 -8.44
N HIS A 5 15.52 2.55 -8.22
CA HIS A 5 16.07 2.62 -6.86
C HIS A 5 16.41 4.07 -6.53
N VAL A 6 15.78 4.61 -5.50
CA VAL A 6 16.09 5.96 -5.00
C VAL A 6 17.20 5.84 -3.96
N ALA A 7 18.36 6.44 -4.22
CA ALA A 7 19.50 6.42 -3.32
C ALA A 7 19.36 7.50 -2.24
N LEU A 8 19.18 7.08 -0.99
CA LEU A 8 19.04 7.93 0.20
C LEU A 8 19.83 7.35 1.39
N ASP A 9 21.05 6.87 1.12
CA ASP A 9 21.90 6.13 2.06
C ASP A 9 21.11 5.00 2.75
N ASN A 10 21.03 5.02 4.09
CA ASN A 10 20.32 4.03 4.91
C ASN A 10 18.79 4.02 4.72
N ARG A 11 18.23 4.93 3.91
CA ARG A 11 16.79 5.02 3.62
C ARG A 11 16.48 4.76 2.14
N SER A 12 17.42 4.20 1.39
CA SER A 12 17.20 3.88 -0.02
C SER A 12 16.02 2.90 -0.17
N TYR A 13 15.16 3.12 -1.17
CA TYR A 13 13.98 2.29 -1.41
C TYR A 13 13.67 2.10 -2.91
N PRO A 14 13.02 0.98 -3.28
CA PRO A 14 12.57 0.75 -4.64
C PRO A 14 11.22 1.43 -4.93
N ILE A 15 11.06 1.93 -6.15
CA ILE A 15 9.78 2.34 -6.74
C ILE A 15 9.47 1.36 -7.86
N HIS A 16 8.40 0.57 -7.71
CA HIS A 16 7.92 -0.37 -8.72
C HIS A 16 6.81 0.27 -9.57
N ILE A 17 6.97 0.26 -10.89
CA ILE A 17 6.03 0.84 -11.86
C ILE A 17 5.58 -0.22 -12.85
N GLY A 18 4.27 -0.41 -12.97
CA GLY A 18 3.70 -1.41 -13.87
C GLY A 18 2.20 -1.60 -13.66
N SER A 19 1.62 -2.46 -14.50
CA SER A 19 0.20 -2.79 -14.45
C SER A 19 -0.08 -3.85 -13.37
N ASN A 20 -1.25 -3.76 -12.74
CA ASN A 20 -1.79 -4.75 -11.79
C ASN A 20 -0.92 -5.07 -10.56
N LEU A 21 -0.01 -4.17 -10.16
CA LEU A 21 0.89 -4.40 -9.01
C LEU A 21 0.16 -4.57 -7.67
N LEU A 22 -1.06 -4.02 -7.52
CA LEU A 22 -1.86 -4.22 -6.30
C LEU A 22 -2.27 -5.68 -6.05
N ASN A 23 -2.15 -6.56 -7.05
CA ASN A 23 -2.40 -8.00 -6.91
C ASN A 23 -1.14 -8.79 -6.50
N GLN A 24 0.02 -8.12 -6.36
CA GLN A 24 1.33 -8.75 -6.10
C GLN A 24 1.73 -8.49 -4.65
N ALA A 25 1.18 -9.29 -3.74
CA ALA A 25 1.42 -9.14 -2.29
C ALA A 25 2.91 -9.20 -1.93
N GLU A 26 3.69 -10.00 -2.66
CA GLU A 26 5.13 -10.20 -2.48
C GLU A 26 5.94 -8.89 -2.54
N LEU A 27 5.48 -7.90 -3.30
CA LEU A 27 6.13 -6.59 -3.37
C LEU A 27 6.02 -5.80 -2.06
N ILE A 28 5.04 -6.13 -1.21
CA ILE A 28 4.83 -5.48 0.08
C ILE A 28 5.39 -6.35 1.20
N LEU A 29 5.17 -7.67 1.13
CA LEU A 29 5.53 -8.61 2.21
C LEU A 29 7.01 -8.57 2.58
N THR A 30 7.90 -8.38 1.61
CA THR A 30 9.36 -8.26 1.82
C THR A 30 9.76 -7.08 2.71
N HIS A 31 8.88 -6.09 2.84
CA HIS A 31 9.11 -4.88 3.63
C HIS A 31 8.39 -4.90 4.99
N LEU A 32 7.55 -5.91 5.24
CA LEU A 32 6.81 -6.03 6.49
C LEU A 32 7.60 -6.80 7.55
N LYS A 33 7.94 -6.14 8.66
CA LYS A 33 8.50 -6.82 9.84
C LYS A 33 7.49 -7.74 10.53
N ARG A 34 6.18 -7.47 10.35
CA ARG A 34 5.05 -8.21 10.93
C ARG A 34 3.89 -8.21 9.95
N LYS A 35 3.09 -9.28 9.97
CA LYS A 35 1.89 -9.42 9.12
C LYS A 35 0.65 -8.71 9.70
N ASN A 36 0.81 -7.48 10.16
CA ASN A 36 -0.29 -6.63 10.64
C ASN A 36 -0.06 -5.21 10.15
N VAL A 37 -1.02 -4.66 9.40
CA VAL A 37 -0.91 -3.35 8.73
C VAL A 37 -2.20 -2.56 8.85
N ALA A 38 -2.08 -1.25 8.82
CA ALA A 38 -3.20 -0.34 8.59
C ALA A 38 -3.11 0.27 7.18
N ILE A 39 -4.18 0.17 6.41
CA ILE A 39 -4.34 0.88 5.13
C ILE A 39 -5.10 2.17 5.42
N VAL A 40 -4.46 3.30 5.14
CA VAL A 40 -5.07 4.64 5.26
C VAL A 40 -5.33 5.17 3.86
N THR A 41 -6.58 5.55 3.58
CA THR A 41 -7.00 6.13 2.30
C THR A 41 -8.13 7.14 2.53
N ASN A 42 -8.58 7.84 1.48
CA ASN A 42 -9.69 8.78 1.56
C ASN A 42 -11.01 8.19 1.03
N THR A 43 -12.11 8.89 1.25
CA THR A 43 -13.47 8.50 0.81
C THR A 43 -13.58 8.33 -0.71
N THR A 44 -12.75 9.02 -1.50
CA THR A 44 -12.80 8.99 -2.97
C THR A 44 -12.07 7.77 -3.54
N VAL A 45 -10.91 7.43 -2.98
CA VAL A 45 -10.02 6.36 -3.46
C VAL A 45 -10.42 5.01 -2.87
N ALA A 46 -10.99 4.99 -1.66
CA ALA A 46 -11.44 3.77 -0.99
C ALA A 46 -12.30 2.84 -1.88
N PRO A 47 -13.43 3.27 -2.46
CA PRO A 47 -14.28 2.38 -3.26
C PRO A 47 -13.61 1.87 -4.56
N LEU A 48 -12.51 2.50 -4.99
CA LEU A 48 -11.81 2.14 -6.23
C LEU A 48 -10.74 1.07 -6.02
N TYR A 49 -10.01 1.11 -4.90
CA TYR A 49 -8.79 0.31 -4.74
C TYR A 49 -8.62 -0.37 -3.39
N LEU A 50 -9.33 0.07 -2.33
CA LEU A 50 -9.11 -0.44 -0.98
C LEU A 50 -9.33 -1.95 -0.91
N GLU A 51 -10.47 -2.41 -1.42
CA GLU A 51 -10.83 -3.83 -1.40
C GLU A 51 -9.82 -4.69 -2.16
N LYS A 52 -9.35 -4.22 -3.32
CA LYS A 52 -8.37 -4.95 -4.13
C LYS A 52 -7.07 -5.18 -3.36
N LEU A 53 -6.56 -4.14 -2.70
CA LEU A 53 -5.31 -4.22 -1.93
C LEU A 53 -5.51 -5.01 -0.63
N SER A 54 -6.59 -4.75 0.10
CA SER A 54 -6.87 -5.41 1.38
C SER A 54 -7.09 -6.90 1.19
N SER A 55 -7.89 -7.33 0.20
CA SER A 55 -8.07 -8.74 -0.14
C SER A 55 -6.76 -9.41 -0.56
N THR A 56 -5.93 -8.73 -1.37
CA THR A 56 -4.61 -9.27 -1.77
C THR A 56 -3.72 -9.54 -0.55
N LEU A 57 -3.66 -8.61 0.40
CA LEU A 57 -2.86 -8.76 1.61
C LEU A 57 -3.45 -9.80 2.59
N ARG A 58 -4.78 -9.82 2.77
CA ARG A 58 -5.47 -10.83 3.59
C ARG A 58 -5.23 -12.24 3.06
N ASN A 59 -5.29 -12.43 1.75
CA ASN A 59 -4.99 -13.72 1.10
C ASN A 59 -3.53 -14.17 1.32
N ALA A 60 -2.59 -13.24 1.53
CA ALA A 60 -1.21 -13.52 1.91
C ALA A 60 -1.00 -13.73 3.43
N GLY A 61 -2.09 -13.79 4.20
CA GLY A 61 -2.09 -13.98 5.65
C GLY A 61 -1.73 -12.72 6.44
N VAL A 62 -1.93 -11.52 5.88
CA VAL A 62 -1.74 -10.25 6.58
C VAL A 62 -3.05 -9.82 7.23
N THR A 63 -3.00 -9.49 8.53
CA THR A 63 -4.11 -8.80 9.20
C THR A 63 -4.14 -7.35 8.73
N VAL A 64 -5.28 -6.91 8.21
CA VAL A 64 -5.47 -5.57 7.65
C VAL A 64 -6.51 -4.82 8.45
N ILE A 65 -6.15 -3.61 8.91
CA ILE A 65 -7.06 -2.60 9.45
C ILE A 65 -7.25 -1.54 8.36
N GLU A 66 -8.48 -1.12 8.11
CA GLU A 66 -8.82 -0.16 7.06
C GLU A 66 -9.29 1.15 7.70
N ILE A 67 -8.70 2.27 7.30
CA ILE A 67 -8.98 3.60 7.84
C ILE A 67 -9.31 4.51 6.65
N VAL A 68 -10.55 4.98 6.59
CA VAL A 68 -11.04 5.87 5.52
C VAL A 68 -11.27 7.26 6.10
N LEU A 69 -10.57 8.25 5.55
CA LEU A 69 -10.64 9.65 5.94
C LEU A 69 -11.43 10.49 4.91
N PRO A 70 -12.00 11.64 5.30
CA PRO A 70 -12.59 12.57 4.34
C PRO A 70 -11.57 13.02 3.28
N ASP A 71 -12.02 13.20 2.04
CA ASP A 71 -11.17 13.70 0.96
C ASP A 71 -11.00 15.23 1.00
N GLY A 72 -9.81 15.71 0.63
CA GLY A 72 -9.47 17.13 0.52
C GLY A 72 -8.27 17.59 1.36
N GLU A 73 -7.49 18.54 0.85
CA GLU A 73 -6.30 19.09 1.54
C GLU A 73 -6.64 19.76 2.88
N ALA A 74 -7.87 20.27 3.03
CA ALA A 74 -8.35 20.87 4.28
C ALA A 74 -8.30 19.91 5.50
N TYR A 75 -8.23 18.59 5.25
CA TYR A 75 -8.17 17.57 6.30
C TYR A 75 -6.74 17.13 6.65
N LYS A 76 -5.72 17.67 5.97
CA LYS A 76 -4.31 17.32 6.17
C LYS A 76 -3.66 18.24 7.22
N ASN A 77 -3.81 17.84 8.48
CA ASN A 77 -3.24 18.51 9.65
C ASN A 77 -2.05 17.74 10.23
#